data_AF-A0A1V4MX58-F1
#
_entry.id   AF-A0A1V4MX58-F1
#
_cell.length_a   1.000
_cell.length_b   1.000
_cell.length_c   1.000
_cell.angle_alpha   90.00
_cell.angle_beta   90.00
_cell.angle_gamma   90.00
#
_symmetry.space_group_name_H-M   'P 1'
#
loop_
_entity.id
_entity.type
_entity.pdbx_description
1 polymer ?
#
loop_
_entity_poly.entity_id
_entity_poly.type
_entity_poly.pdbx_seq_one_letter_code
_entity_poly.pdbx_strand_id
1 'polypeptide(L)'
;MKAYRHFIIGVTGRIELNELTRRMAERHPGISAEDSALQDAIPCRVFSPVSGGTLTVAGTEIDFRMDLYVMHHGVFMFEVAMEAEQLPEMVTGGNFMLEQVGISAGGVHSENPLMMHGWMFLFNLLDFEEVISRLGEVGSFREESQRETHDAILETALIDSCYLGDQNYLQTRRGVSESVLLVGGAGELEPPEDAVEVYRGGSVVRMIDNVFSAPEEDEGFLDLMRFLLYRENVIGVFNKTMSDWLSSVSEQSRYIRDNIGETNKVYWSRLKRRLEVWDLNFLDTFASANAVINSLESVEPAGLQPPYSETVREEYERSRKLLLRNMDSLKYSISNLRTPCEAHDEDLLQKETEKVNERIMLLSFLAMSIPLLGAVLAPGIATSTKLVAAAVLFTLPAAYAYFRRLQKKKGHRKATASYLLNQKRKLEEEIENSRKTLDGIINQEELDEKTRSQAVEFVRKTLAASEKYLGELEREIEKYD
;
A
#
# COMPACT_ATOMS: atom_id res chain seq x y z
N MET A 1 -14.09 3.87 38.96
CA MET A 1 -12.84 3.43 38.33
C MET A 1 -12.92 3.77 36.86
N LYS A 2 -11.83 4.25 36.25
CA LYS A 2 -11.74 4.50 34.81
C LYS A 2 -10.77 3.53 34.14
N ALA A 3 -11.04 3.16 32.90
CA ALA A 3 -10.14 2.39 32.05
C ALA A 3 -9.93 3.08 30.71
N TYR A 4 -8.69 3.14 30.23
CA TYR A 4 -8.34 3.62 28.90
C TYR A 4 -7.81 2.47 28.07
N ARG A 5 -8.34 2.33 26.85
CA ARG A 5 -7.87 1.39 25.84
C ARG A 5 -7.71 2.05 24.49
N HIS A 6 -6.85 1.47 23.67
CA HIS A 6 -6.53 2.01 22.36
C HIS A 6 -6.62 0.94 21.27
N PHE A 7 -7.09 1.34 20.11
CA PHE A 7 -6.86 0.60 18.89
C PHE A 7 -6.52 1.56 17.76
N ILE A 8 -5.70 1.06 16.84
CA ILE A 8 -4.96 1.89 15.91
C ILE A 8 -5.10 1.30 14.52
N ILE A 9 -5.33 2.19 13.57
CA ILE A 9 -5.44 1.89 12.16
C ILE A 9 -4.37 2.74 11.47
N GLY A 10 -3.30 2.09 11.06
CA GLY A 10 -2.27 2.69 10.24
C GLY A 10 -2.59 2.48 8.76
N VAL A 11 -2.57 3.54 7.96
CA VAL A 11 -2.72 3.52 6.50
C VAL A 11 -1.43 3.98 5.85
N THR A 12 -1.20 3.49 4.64
CA THR A 12 -0.02 3.81 3.83
C THR A 12 -0.30 5.04 2.98
N GLY A 13 -0.15 6.22 3.60
CA GLY A 13 -0.35 7.49 2.92
C GLY A 13 -0.36 8.66 3.90
N ARG A 14 -0.45 9.88 3.34
CA ARG A 14 -0.64 11.10 4.14
C ARG A 14 -2.12 11.43 4.20
N ILE A 15 -2.56 11.95 5.35
CA ILE A 15 -3.94 12.37 5.56
C ILE A 15 -4.03 13.88 5.39
N GLU A 16 -4.96 14.34 4.55
CA GLU A 16 -5.30 15.75 4.39
C GLU A 16 -6.12 16.24 5.60
N LEU A 17 -5.42 16.54 6.71
CA LEU A 17 -6.04 16.85 8.02
C LEU A 17 -7.05 18.01 7.96
N ASN A 18 -6.76 19.05 7.18
CA ASN A 18 -7.65 20.21 7.05
C ASN A 18 -8.97 19.83 6.39
N GLU A 19 -8.89 19.04 5.32
CA GLU A 19 -10.05 18.59 4.57
C GLU A 19 -10.84 17.53 5.35
N LEU A 20 -10.14 16.66 6.08
CA LEU A 20 -10.76 15.72 7.00
C LEU A 20 -11.53 16.45 8.11
N THR A 21 -10.96 17.53 8.65
CA THR A 21 -11.61 18.38 9.66
C THR A 21 -12.86 19.05 9.10
N ARG A 22 -12.80 19.59 7.87
CA ARG A 22 -13.96 20.16 7.18
C ARG A 22 -15.07 19.12 7.02
N ARG A 23 -14.73 17.92 6.55
CA ARG A 23 -15.68 16.82 6.37
C ARG A 23 -16.29 16.37 7.70
N MET A 24 -15.49 16.29 8.75
CA MET A 24 -15.97 15.95 10.09
C MET A 24 -17.02 16.95 10.57
N ALA A 25 -16.74 18.25 10.43
CA ALA A 25 -17.68 19.31 10.83
C ALA A 25 -18.99 19.27 10.02
N GLU A 26 -18.93 18.90 8.75
CA GLU A 26 -20.12 18.79 7.87
C GLU A 26 -20.99 17.58 8.20
N ARG A 27 -20.39 16.42 8.45
CA ARG A 27 -21.12 15.16 8.68
C ARG A 27 -21.51 14.95 10.13
N HIS A 28 -20.69 15.46 11.04
CA HIS A 28 -20.82 15.24 12.47
C HIS A 28 -20.64 16.56 13.23
N PRO A 29 -21.60 17.51 13.11
CA PRO A 29 -21.48 18.86 13.68
C PRO A 29 -21.38 18.88 15.22
N GLY A 30 -21.63 17.77 15.89
CA GLY A 30 -21.47 17.62 17.34
C GLY A 30 -20.08 17.20 17.81
N ILE A 31 -19.15 16.88 16.89
CA ILE A 31 -17.79 16.45 17.21
C ILE A 31 -16.88 17.67 17.24
N SER A 32 -16.17 17.91 18.36
CA SER A 32 -15.15 18.95 18.43
C SER A 32 -13.87 18.50 17.69
N ALA A 33 -13.14 19.45 17.14
CA ALA A 33 -11.86 19.21 16.48
C ALA A 33 -10.80 20.16 17.02
N GLU A 34 -9.73 19.62 17.60
CA GLU A 34 -8.68 20.39 18.27
C GLU A 34 -7.30 20.00 17.75
N ASP A 35 -6.45 21.00 17.49
CA ASP A 35 -5.04 20.77 17.22
C ASP A 35 -4.32 20.41 18.52
N SER A 36 -3.52 19.35 18.46
CA SER A 36 -2.72 18.87 19.59
C SER A 36 -1.34 18.41 19.10
N ALA A 37 -0.43 18.13 20.03
CA ALA A 37 0.87 17.57 19.74
C ALA A 37 1.23 16.53 20.80
N LEU A 38 1.51 15.29 20.37
CA LEU A 38 1.99 14.26 21.29
C LEU A 38 3.44 14.57 21.67
N GLN A 39 3.72 14.54 22.96
CA GLN A 39 5.02 14.89 23.56
C GLN A 39 5.55 16.24 23.04
N ASP A 40 4.64 17.20 22.84
CA ASP A 40 4.91 18.55 22.31
C ASP A 40 5.57 18.61 20.92
N ALA A 41 5.67 17.49 20.21
CA ALA A 41 6.49 17.36 19.01
C ALA A 41 5.77 16.73 17.81
N ILE A 42 4.85 15.80 18.05
CA ILE A 42 4.16 15.08 16.97
C ILE A 42 2.77 15.69 16.77
N PRO A 43 2.57 16.52 15.73
CA PRO A 43 1.28 17.16 15.51
C PRO A 43 0.20 16.13 15.20
N CYS A 44 -0.96 16.30 15.82
CA CYS A 44 -2.14 15.50 15.57
C CYS A 44 -3.41 16.34 15.67
N ARG A 45 -4.48 15.84 15.04
CA ARG A 45 -5.83 16.39 15.17
C ARG A 45 -6.63 15.47 16.07
N VAL A 46 -7.25 16.01 17.11
CA VAL A 46 -8.13 15.26 18.02
C VAL A 46 -9.58 15.57 17.67
N PHE A 47 -10.35 14.52 17.44
CA PHE A 47 -11.79 14.60 17.25
C PHE A 47 -12.49 13.99 18.45
N SER A 48 -13.33 14.76 19.13
CA SER A 48 -13.86 14.34 20.42
C SER A 48 -15.26 14.88 20.75
N PRO A 49 -16.13 14.05 21.37
CA PRO A 49 -16.12 12.59 21.25
C PRO A 49 -16.59 12.18 19.85
N VAL A 50 -15.93 11.20 19.22
CA VAL A 50 -16.45 10.61 17.95
C VAL A 50 -17.61 9.66 18.20
N SER A 51 -17.69 9.09 19.40
CA SER A 51 -18.82 8.30 19.87
C SER A 51 -18.84 8.32 21.40
N GLY A 52 -20.03 8.14 21.98
CA GLY A 52 -20.19 7.95 23.42
C GLY A 52 -21.55 7.35 23.75
N GLY A 53 -21.64 6.71 24.91
CA GLY A 53 -22.84 6.01 25.35
C GLY A 53 -22.54 4.97 26.42
N THR A 54 -23.21 3.83 26.36
CA THR A 54 -23.08 2.78 27.37
C THR A 54 -22.69 1.46 26.71
N LEU A 55 -21.71 0.77 27.29
CA LEU A 55 -21.35 -0.60 26.95
C LEU A 55 -22.04 -1.56 27.93
N THR A 56 -22.60 -2.65 27.42
CA THR A 56 -23.11 -3.76 28.22
C THR A 56 -22.10 -4.90 28.13
N VAL A 57 -21.40 -5.14 29.24
CA VAL A 57 -20.34 -6.15 29.33
C VAL A 57 -20.64 -7.07 30.51
N ALA A 58 -20.89 -8.35 30.23
CA ALA A 58 -21.25 -9.35 31.25
C ALA A 58 -22.41 -8.93 32.19
N GLY A 59 -23.36 -8.14 31.67
CA GLY A 59 -24.50 -7.62 32.44
C GLY A 59 -24.22 -6.35 33.24
N THR A 60 -23.00 -5.82 33.20
CA THR A 60 -22.64 -4.52 33.76
C THR A 60 -22.74 -3.44 32.69
N GLU A 61 -23.38 -2.33 33.03
CA GLU A 61 -23.40 -1.11 32.21
C GLU A 61 -22.19 -0.25 32.54
N ILE A 62 -21.43 0.13 31.51
CA ILE A 62 -20.20 0.92 31.60
C ILE A 62 -20.36 2.13 30.70
N ASP A 63 -20.24 3.34 31.24
CA ASP A 63 -20.25 4.53 30.40
C ASP A 63 -18.94 4.59 29.61
N PHE A 64 -19.02 4.91 28.32
CA PHE A 64 -17.85 5.03 27.48
C PHE A 64 -17.86 6.29 26.63
N ARG A 65 -16.64 6.77 26.35
CA ARG A 65 -16.33 7.84 25.41
C ARG A 65 -15.23 7.35 24.48
N MET A 66 -15.39 7.62 23.19
CA MET A 66 -14.42 7.30 22.17
C MET A 66 -13.94 8.59 21.50
N ASP A 67 -12.64 8.81 21.53
CA ASP A 67 -11.96 9.93 20.91
C ASP A 67 -11.08 9.41 19.75
N LEU A 68 -10.89 10.23 18.71
CA LEU A 68 -10.09 9.88 17.54
C LEU A 68 -8.93 10.86 17.38
N TYR A 69 -7.71 10.34 17.46
CA TYR A 69 -6.48 11.05 17.17
C TYR A 69 -6.05 10.71 15.74
N VAL A 70 -5.80 11.74 14.93
CA VAL A 70 -5.37 11.59 13.55
C VAL A 70 -4.02 12.25 13.36
N MET A 71 -3.01 11.45 13.02
CA MET A 71 -1.66 11.92 12.73
C MET A 71 -1.45 12.00 11.22
N HIS A 72 -0.66 12.98 10.78
CA HIS A 72 -0.48 13.28 9.36
C HIS A 72 0.04 12.09 8.53
N HIS A 73 0.89 11.23 9.12
CA HIS A 73 1.49 10.07 8.46
C HIS A 73 0.61 8.81 8.50
N GLY A 74 -0.70 8.99 8.30
CA GLY A 74 -1.60 7.87 8.08
C GLY A 74 -1.91 7.06 9.33
N VAL A 75 -1.91 7.64 10.53
CA VAL A 75 -2.28 6.89 11.75
C VAL A 75 -3.57 7.46 12.33
N PHE A 76 -4.57 6.59 12.46
CA PHE A 76 -5.80 6.84 13.20
C PHE A 76 -5.74 6.05 14.50
N MET A 77 -5.78 6.73 15.64
CA MET A 77 -5.76 6.11 16.96
C MET A 77 -7.06 6.44 17.67
N PHE A 78 -7.81 5.41 18.00
CA PHE A 78 -9.01 5.51 18.80
C PHE A 78 -8.66 5.28 20.25
N GLU A 79 -9.02 6.23 21.11
CA GLU A 79 -8.94 6.10 22.56
C GLU A 79 -10.35 5.87 23.09
N VAL A 80 -10.53 4.80 23.86
CA VAL A 80 -11.78 4.50 24.55
C VAL A 80 -11.55 4.68 26.04
N ALA A 81 -12.18 5.71 26.59
CA ALA A 81 -12.31 5.90 28.03
C ALA A 81 -13.61 5.24 28.51
N MET A 82 -13.51 4.39 29.53
CA MET A 82 -14.60 3.64 30.13
C MET A 82 -14.69 3.98 31.61
N GLU A 83 -15.89 4.21 32.14
CA GLU A 83 -16.11 4.59 33.52
C GLU A 83 -17.26 3.78 34.12
N ALA A 84 -17.00 3.18 35.29
CA ALA A 84 -17.99 2.47 36.09
C ALA A 84 -17.59 2.49 37.58
N GLU A 85 -18.52 2.19 38.48
CA GLU A 85 -18.20 1.98 39.90
C GLU A 85 -17.18 0.84 40.06
N GLN A 86 -17.45 -0.29 39.41
CA GLN A 86 -16.57 -1.45 39.34
C GLN A 86 -16.47 -1.92 37.88
N LEU A 87 -15.25 -2.00 37.35
CA LEU A 87 -15.02 -2.51 36.00
C LEU A 87 -15.03 -4.04 36.00
N PRO A 88 -15.73 -4.69 35.04
CA PRO A 88 -15.64 -6.13 34.86
C PRO A 88 -14.22 -6.57 34.53
N GLU A 89 -13.80 -7.74 35.00
CA GLU A 89 -12.47 -8.33 34.73
C GLU A 89 -12.19 -8.47 33.22
N MET A 90 -13.24 -8.71 32.42
CA MET A 90 -13.15 -8.75 30.96
C MET A 90 -12.53 -7.48 30.36
N VAL A 91 -12.73 -6.31 30.98
CA VAL A 91 -12.17 -5.03 30.51
C VAL A 91 -10.65 -5.00 30.64
N THR A 92 -10.02 -5.84 31.47
CA THR A 92 -8.55 -5.92 31.59
C THR A 92 -7.92 -6.98 30.66
N GLY A 93 -8.72 -7.86 30.05
CA GLY A 93 -8.26 -8.87 29.12
C GLY A 93 -7.68 -8.28 27.82
N GLY A 94 -6.55 -8.80 27.33
CA GLY A 94 -5.87 -8.27 26.14
C GLY A 94 -6.74 -8.22 24.87
N ASN A 95 -7.74 -9.11 24.76
CA ASN A 95 -8.62 -9.23 23.61
C ASN A 95 -9.94 -8.45 23.72
N PHE A 96 -10.17 -7.69 24.80
CA PHE A 96 -11.45 -7.02 25.05
C PHE A 96 -11.99 -6.22 23.85
N MET A 97 -11.11 -5.52 23.12
CA MET A 97 -11.50 -4.72 21.95
C MET A 97 -12.03 -5.55 20.76
N LEU A 98 -11.72 -6.84 20.74
CA LEU A 98 -12.13 -7.82 19.74
C LEU A 98 -13.36 -8.63 20.18
N GLU A 99 -13.72 -8.58 21.47
CA GLU A 99 -14.87 -9.30 22.00
C GLU A 99 -16.17 -8.57 21.69
N GLN A 100 -17.24 -9.33 21.42
CA GLN A 100 -18.57 -8.76 21.22
C GLN A 100 -19.06 -8.12 22.53
N VAL A 101 -19.43 -6.85 22.45
CA VAL A 101 -20.03 -6.10 23.55
C VAL A 101 -21.32 -5.44 23.07
N GLY A 102 -22.30 -5.29 23.97
CA GLY A 102 -23.49 -4.49 23.67
C GLY A 102 -23.10 -3.01 23.66
N ILE A 103 -23.32 -2.31 22.56
CA ILE A 103 -22.98 -0.89 22.39
C ILE A 103 -24.27 -0.12 22.20
N SER A 104 -24.56 0.81 23.12
CA SER A 104 -25.70 1.73 23.03
C SER A 104 -25.17 3.16 22.86
N ALA A 105 -25.17 3.67 21.63
CA ALA A 105 -24.65 4.99 21.29
C ALA A 105 -25.59 5.73 20.32
N GLY A 106 -25.88 7.01 20.60
CA GLY A 106 -26.71 7.84 19.71
C GLY A 106 -28.13 7.30 19.45
N GLY A 107 -28.69 6.54 20.40
CA GLY A 107 -30.01 5.90 20.25
C GLY A 107 -30.02 4.62 19.40
N VAL A 108 -28.85 4.13 18.99
CA VAL A 108 -28.68 2.86 18.28
C VAL A 108 -28.04 1.85 19.23
N HIS A 109 -28.59 0.64 19.24
CA HIS A 109 -28.01 -0.50 19.92
C HIS A 109 -27.40 -1.47 18.89
N SER A 110 -26.19 -1.96 19.15
CA SER A 110 -25.51 -2.94 18.31
C SER A 110 -24.67 -3.89 19.15
N GLU A 111 -24.54 -5.15 18.73
CA GLU A 111 -23.67 -6.14 19.36
C GLU A 111 -22.49 -6.42 18.43
N ASN A 112 -21.39 -5.68 18.63
CA ASN A 112 -20.19 -5.80 17.81
C ASN A 112 -18.93 -5.67 18.68
N PRO A 113 -17.78 -6.13 18.19
CA PRO A 113 -16.49 -5.74 18.77
C PRO A 113 -16.34 -4.23 18.84
N LEU A 114 -15.82 -3.71 19.94
CA LEU A 114 -15.67 -2.25 20.13
C LEU A 114 -14.72 -1.63 19.08
N MET A 115 -13.70 -2.39 18.65
CA MET A 115 -12.85 -2.00 17.53
C MET A 115 -13.66 -1.83 16.23
N MET A 116 -14.64 -2.71 15.97
CA MET A 116 -15.46 -2.65 14.76
C MET A 116 -16.33 -1.38 14.75
N HIS A 117 -16.81 -0.94 15.92
CA HIS A 117 -17.58 0.30 16.03
C HIS A 117 -16.79 1.52 15.52
N GLY A 118 -15.56 1.72 15.97
CA GLY A 118 -14.74 2.82 15.44
C GLY A 118 -14.18 2.56 14.05
N TRP A 119 -13.95 1.30 13.65
CA TRP A 119 -13.63 0.95 12.26
C TRP A 119 -14.75 1.38 11.30
N MET A 120 -16.01 1.15 11.66
CA MET A 120 -17.18 1.57 10.88
C MET A 120 -17.33 3.09 10.84
N PHE A 121 -17.04 3.77 11.94
CA PHE A 121 -16.95 5.23 11.96
C PHE A 121 -15.90 5.74 10.97
N LEU A 122 -14.68 5.17 11.00
CA LEU A 122 -13.62 5.52 10.07
C LEU A 122 -14.03 5.22 8.62
N PHE A 123 -14.73 4.11 8.41
CA PHE A 123 -15.19 3.71 7.08
C PHE A 123 -16.14 4.73 6.46
N ASN A 124 -17.06 5.26 7.27
CA ASN A 124 -17.97 6.31 6.86
C ASN A 124 -17.23 7.64 6.65
N LEU A 125 -16.32 8.00 7.56
CA LEU A 125 -15.57 9.26 7.49
C LEU A 125 -14.73 9.37 6.21
N LEU A 126 -14.10 8.27 5.79
CA LEU A 126 -13.24 8.20 4.62
C LEU A 126 -13.96 7.81 3.33
N ASP A 127 -15.29 7.72 3.32
CA ASP A 127 -16.08 7.43 2.11
C ASP A 127 -15.58 6.20 1.32
N PHE A 128 -15.17 5.14 2.02
CA PHE A 128 -14.58 3.97 1.35
C PHE A 128 -15.52 3.31 0.33
N GLU A 129 -16.83 3.44 0.50
CA GLU A 129 -17.82 2.95 -0.47
C GLU A 129 -17.75 3.70 -1.81
N GLU A 130 -17.59 5.02 -1.76
CA GLU A 130 -17.45 5.86 -2.96
C GLU A 130 -16.09 5.63 -3.62
N VAL A 131 -15.04 5.40 -2.83
CA VAL A 131 -13.72 5.00 -3.36
C VAL A 131 -13.88 3.77 -4.25
N ILE A 132 -14.53 2.70 -3.77
CA ILE A 132 -14.72 1.49 -4.59
C ILE A 132 -15.51 1.78 -5.85
N SER A 133 -16.60 2.55 -5.72
CA SER A 133 -17.47 2.87 -6.85
C SER A 133 -16.67 3.56 -7.95
N ARG A 134 -15.83 4.54 -7.58
CA ARG A 134 -14.91 5.22 -8.51
C ARG A 134 -13.82 4.29 -9.03
N LEU A 135 -13.23 3.44 -8.19
CA LEU A 135 -12.22 2.47 -8.65
C LEU A 135 -12.78 1.48 -9.68
N GLY A 136 -14.07 1.14 -9.62
CA GLY A 136 -14.76 0.33 -10.65
C GLY A 136 -14.97 1.02 -12.00
N GLU A 137 -14.82 2.34 -12.04
CA GLU A 137 -14.91 3.18 -13.25
C GLU A 137 -13.54 3.40 -13.91
N VAL A 138 -12.47 3.29 -13.13
CA VAL A 138 -11.09 3.50 -13.61
C VAL A 138 -10.57 2.26 -14.34
N GLY A 139 -10.21 2.42 -15.62
CA GLY A 139 -9.82 1.29 -16.48
C GLY A 139 -8.38 0.85 -16.28
N SER A 140 -8.13 -0.27 -15.57
CA SER A 140 -6.82 -0.69 -15.03
C SER A 140 -5.73 -1.04 -16.07
N PHE A 141 -6.03 -1.01 -17.37
CA PHE A 141 -5.07 -1.22 -18.47
C PHE A 141 -4.54 0.06 -19.11
N ARG A 142 -5.08 1.24 -18.75
CA ARG A 142 -4.60 2.52 -19.28
C ARG A 142 -3.49 3.07 -18.38
N GLU A 143 -2.42 3.60 -18.95
CA GLU A 143 -1.36 4.24 -18.15
C GLU A 143 -1.90 5.43 -17.32
N GLU A 144 -2.97 6.08 -17.78
CA GLU A 144 -3.66 7.16 -17.05
C GLU A 144 -4.47 6.66 -15.84
N SER A 145 -4.82 5.37 -15.80
CA SER A 145 -5.69 4.79 -14.76
C SER A 145 -5.07 4.76 -13.36
N GLN A 146 -3.74 4.74 -13.27
CA GLN A 146 -3.05 4.79 -11.97
C GLN A 146 -3.23 6.15 -11.32
N ARG A 147 -3.12 7.21 -12.13
CA ARG A 147 -3.35 8.59 -11.68
C ARG A 147 -4.83 8.83 -11.39
N GLU A 148 -5.73 8.33 -12.22
CA GLU A 148 -7.17 8.41 -11.95
C GLU A 148 -7.54 7.65 -10.67
N THR A 149 -6.91 6.50 -10.41
CA THR A 149 -7.05 5.74 -9.15
C THR A 149 -6.54 6.55 -7.97
N HIS A 150 -5.38 7.18 -8.11
CA HIS A 150 -4.84 8.06 -7.08
C HIS A 150 -5.75 9.22 -6.77
N ASP A 151 -6.11 9.98 -7.81
CA ASP A 151 -6.93 11.17 -7.68
C ASP A 151 -8.30 10.76 -7.11
N ALA A 152 -8.85 9.60 -7.49
CA ALA A 152 -10.07 9.06 -6.88
C ALA A 152 -9.92 8.76 -5.39
N ILE A 153 -8.85 8.11 -4.94
CA ILE A 153 -8.62 7.85 -3.51
C ILE A 153 -8.36 9.14 -2.74
N LEU A 154 -7.53 10.04 -3.28
CA LEU A 154 -7.21 11.31 -2.64
C LEU A 154 -8.45 12.20 -2.51
N GLU A 155 -9.21 12.38 -3.59
CA GLU A 155 -10.42 13.21 -3.57
C GLU A 155 -11.51 12.64 -2.65
N THR A 156 -11.63 11.31 -2.61
CA THR A 156 -12.73 10.65 -1.91
C THR A 156 -12.37 10.32 -0.47
N ALA A 157 -11.25 9.65 -0.22
CA ALA A 157 -10.81 9.24 1.11
C ALA A 157 -9.86 10.22 1.79
N LEU A 158 -9.39 11.28 1.11
CA LEU A 158 -8.46 12.26 1.68
C LEU A 158 -7.10 11.66 2.07
N ILE A 159 -6.76 10.54 1.44
CA ILE A 159 -5.51 9.82 1.65
C ILE A 159 -4.67 9.95 0.39
N ASP A 160 -3.54 10.62 0.52
CA ASP A 160 -2.45 10.61 -0.45
C ASP A 160 -1.68 9.29 -0.30
N SER A 161 -2.20 8.25 -0.96
CA SER A 161 -1.71 6.87 -0.82
C SER A 161 -0.43 6.61 -1.62
N CYS A 162 0.43 5.71 -1.16
CA CYS A 162 1.63 5.32 -1.90
C CYS A 162 1.33 4.30 -3.03
N TYR A 163 2.17 4.30 -4.09
CA TYR A 163 1.97 3.46 -5.28
C TYR A 163 3.13 2.53 -5.57
N LEU A 164 2.85 1.30 -5.99
CA LEU A 164 3.82 0.44 -6.67
C LEU A 164 3.38 0.16 -8.11
N GLY A 165 3.76 1.03 -9.03
CA GLY A 165 3.38 0.88 -10.44
C GLY A 165 1.86 0.84 -10.59
N ASP A 166 1.32 -0.30 -11.03
CA ASP A 166 -0.11 -0.51 -11.26
C ASP A 166 -0.92 -0.86 -10.01
N GLN A 167 -0.29 -1.02 -8.85
CA GLN A 167 -0.99 -1.33 -7.60
C GLN A 167 -1.00 -0.11 -6.66
N ASN A 168 -2.21 0.27 -6.22
CA ASN A 168 -2.40 1.22 -5.14
C ASN A 168 -2.24 0.49 -3.80
N TYR A 169 -1.35 0.97 -2.95
CA TYR A 169 -1.17 0.44 -1.60
C TYR A 169 -1.92 1.35 -0.65
N LEU A 170 -3.17 0.95 -0.35
CA LEU A 170 -3.85 1.38 0.85
C LEU A 170 -3.82 0.23 1.87
N GLN A 171 -2.62 -0.16 2.27
CA GLN A 171 -2.47 -1.15 3.30
C GLN A 171 -2.85 -0.58 4.65
N THR A 172 -3.73 -1.31 5.33
CA THR A 172 -4.09 -1.03 6.70
C THR A 172 -3.31 -1.95 7.64
N ARG A 173 -2.50 -1.40 8.54
CA ARG A 173 -2.04 -2.12 9.74
C ARG A 173 -3.08 -1.89 10.83
N ARG A 174 -3.62 -2.98 11.36
CA ARG A 174 -4.48 -2.93 12.55
C ARG A 174 -3.62 -3.29 13.76
N GLY A 175 -3.65 -2.44 14.78
CA GLY A 175 -3.02 -2.70 16.07
C GLY A 175 -4.06 -2.50 17.16
N VAL A 176 -4.41 -3.56 17.88
CA VAL A 176 -5.16 -3.43 19.13
C VAL A 176 -4.13 -3.34 20.24
N SER A 177 -4.20 -2.32 21.08
CA SER A 177 -3.38 -2.30 22.28
C SER A 177 -3.92 -3.37 23.23
N GLU A 178 -3.10 -4.38 23.51
CA GLU A 178 -3.42 -5.37 24.54
C GLU A 178 -3.44 -4.72 25.92
N SER A 179 -2.78 -3.56 26.05
CA SER A 179 -2.68 -2.85 27.31
C SER A 179 -3.93 -2.06 27.68
N VAL A 180 -4.15 -1.91 28.98
CA VAL A 180 -5.19 -1.07 29.57
C VAL A 180 -4.58 -0.20 30.66
N LEU A 181 -4.99 1.06 30.73
CA LEU A 181 -4.67 1.94 31.86
C LEU A 181 -5.89 2.05 32.78
N LEU A 182 -5.73 1.62 34.03
CA LEU A 182 -6.72 1.76 35.09
C LEU A 182 -6.41 2.98 35.96
N VAL A 183 -7.43 3.79 36.21
CA VAL A 183 -7.35 5.01 37.03
C VAL A 183 -8.39 4.97 38.16
N GLY A 184 -7.93 5.21 39.38
CA GLY A 184 -8.74 5.28 40.60
C GLY A 184 -9.08 3.92 41.23
N GLY A 185 -9.27 3.78 42.56
CA GLY A 185 -9.33 4.80 43.63
C GLY A 185 -8.38 4.54 44.81
N ALA A 186 -8.13 5.61 45.58
CA ALA A 186 -7.31 5.59 46.78
C ALA A 186 -7.85 4.59 47.82
N GLY A 187 -7.24 3.41 47.88
CA GLY A 187 -7.45 2.44 48.95
C GLY A 187 -7.55 0.96 48.55
N GLU A 188 -7.80 0.61 47.28
CA GLU A 188 -8.17 -0.80 46.93
C GLU A 188 -7.26 -1.51 45.91
N LEU A 189 -6.42 -0.77 45.17
CA LEU A 189 -5.36 -1.38 44.38
C LEU A 189 -4.04 -1.20 45.13
N GLU A 190 -3.85 -1.95 46.23
CA GLU A 190 -2.46 -2.21 46.65
C GLU A 190 -1.80 -2.94 45.49
N PRO A 191 -0.81 -2.33 44.81
CA PRO A 191 -0.18 -2.97 43.68
C PRO A 191 0.47 -4.27 44.19
N PRO A 192 0.21 -5.40 43.54
CA PRO A 192 0.90 -6.66 43.81
C PRO A 192 2.43 -6.46 43.93
N GLU A 193 3.09 -7.29 44.75
CA GLU A 193 4.54 -7.16 45.02
C GLU A 193 5.42 -7.21 43.76
N ASP A 194 4.91 -7.76 42.66
CA ASP A 194 5.56 -7.89 41.36
C ASP A 194 5.29 -6.70 40.40
N ALA A 195 4.51 -5.71 40.80
CA ALA A 195 4.24 -4.53 39.99
C ALA A 195 5.51 -3.70 39.73
N VAL A 196 5.83 -3.49 38.46
CA VAL A 196 6.99 -2.69 38.05
C VAL A 196 6.58 -1.24 37.92
N GLU A 197 7.31 -0.32 38.58
CA GLU A 197 7.14 1.11 38.32
C GLU A 197 7.65 1.43 36.91
N VAL A 198 6.76 1.94 36.06
CA VAL A 198 7.06 2.20 34.64
C VAL A 198 7.15 3.67 34.31
N TYR A 199 6.49 4.53 35.10
CA TYR A 199 6.48 5.97 34.90
C TYR A 199 6.39 6.72 36.22
N ARG A 200 7.11 7.84 36.28
CA ARG A 200 7.08 8.80 37.37
C ARG A 200 7.02 10.22 36.80
N GLY A 201 5.87 10.86 36.97
CA GLY A 201 5.59 12.23 36.53
C GLY A 201 4.67 12.94 37.52
N GLY A 202 3.43 13.22 37.11
CA GLY A 202 2.38 13.75 37.99
C GLY A 202 1.89 12.70 38.99
N SER A 203 1.85 11.45 38.56
CA SER A 203 1.51 10.26 39.34
C SER A 203 2.58 9.17 39.16
N VAL A 204 2.52 8.14 40.01
CA VAL A 204 3.34 6.92 39.84
C VAL A 204 2.47 5.87 39.14
N VAL A 205 2.88 5.47 37.95
CA VAL A 205 2.21 4.41 37.18
C VAL A 205 3.00 3.13 37.31
N ARG A 206 2.28 2.05 37.62
CA ARG A 206 2.84 0.70 37.73
C ARG A 206 2.22 -0.23 36.69
N MET A 207 2.98 -1.23 36.25
CA MET A 207 2.56 -2.20 35.27
C MET A 207 2.68 -3.62 35.83
N ILE A 208 1.66 -4.43 35.59
CA ILE A 208 1.67 -5.90 35.74
C ILE A 208 1.11 -6.47 34.45
N ASP A 209 1.88 -7.32 33.78
CA ASP A 209 1.58 -7.85 32.45
C ASP A 209 1.18 -6.73 31.47
N ASN A 210 -0.09 -6.65 31.08
CA ASN A 210 -0.64 -5.65 30.15
C ASN A 210 -1.43 -4.53 30.88
N VAL A 211 -1.50 -4.52 32.21
CA VAL A 211 -2.32 -3.59 32.98
C VAL A 211 -1.45 -2.51 33.60
N PHE A 212 -1.63 -1.27 33.13
CA PHE A 212 -1.10 -0.07 33.77
C PHE A 212 -2.09 0.41 34.85
N SER A 213 -1.59 0.76 36.02
CA SER A 213 -2.41 1.25 37.13
C SER A 213 -1.85 2.57 37.65
N ALA A 214 -2.72 3.57 37.74
CA ALA A 214 -2.42 4.89 38.28
C ALA A 214 -3.44 5.26 39.38
N PRO A 215 -3.01 5.92 40.47
CA PRO A 215 -3.90 6.34 41.54
C PRO A 215 -4.87 7.44 41.08
N GLU A 216 -4.42 8.28 40.16
CA GLU A 216 -5.15 9.40 39.57
C GLU A 216 -4.81 9.54 38.10
N GLU A 217 -5.61 10.31 37.38
CA GLU A 217 -5.45 10.53 35.94
C GLU A 217 -4.22 11.42 35.72
N ASP A 218 -3.27 10.92 34.92
CA ASP A 218 -2.02 11.63 34.61
C ASP A 218 -1.93 11.84 33.10
N GLU A 219 -2.26 13.06 32.68
CA GLU A 219 -2.20 13.48 31.28
C GLU A 219 -0.81 13.30 30.68
N GLY A 220 0.25 13.44 31.47
CA GLY A 220 1.63 13.23 31.00
C GLY A 220 1.89 11.78 30.63
N PHE A 221 1.35 10.83 31.40
CA PHE A 221 1.44 9.41 31.06
C PHE A 221 0.50 9.02 29.91
N LEU A 222 -0.73 9.54 29.86
CA LEU A 222 -1.66 9.31 28.75
C LEU A 222 -1.05 9.78 27.42
N ASP A 223 -0.49 10.99 27.40
CA ASP A 223 0.19 11.54 26.22
C ASP A 223 1.41 10.70 25.80
N LEU A 224 2.22 10.26 26.78
CA LEU A 224 3.35 9.37 26.53
C LEU A 224 2.90 8.03 25.94
N MET A 225 1.85 7.41 26.50
CA MET A 225 1.30 6.14 26.00
C MET A 225 0.80 6.29 24.55
N ARG A 226 0.05 7.37 24.27
CA ARG A 226 -0.39 7.74 22.91
C ARG A 226 0.80 7.88 21.95
N PHE A 227 1.89 8.53 22.39
CA PHE A 227 3.12 8.66 21.61
C PHE A 227 3.80 7.31 21.33
N LEU A 228 3.94 6.45 22.35
CA LEU A 228 4.56 5.13 22.19
C LEU A 228 3.78 4.26 21.20
N LEU A 229 2.44 4.28 21.31
CA LEU A 229 1.52 3.60 20.40
C LEU A 229 1.61 4.11 18.96
N TYR A 230 1.63 5.44 18.77
CA TYR A 230 1.84 6.05 17.46
C TYR A 230 3.18 5.62 16.86
N ARG A 231 4.26 5.73 17.65
CA ARG A 231 5.63 5.40 17.23
C ARG A 231 5.76 3.96 16.75
N GLU A 232 5.19 3.01 17.48
CA GLU A 232 5.19 1.60 17.08
C GLU A 232 4.42 1.40 15.77
N ASN A 233 3.22 1.98 15.67
CA ASN A 233 2.33 1.73 14.54
C ASN A 233 2.84 2.37 13.25
N VAL A 234 3.33 3.62 13.29
CA VAL A 234 3.81 4.30 12.08
C VAL A 234 5.04 3.59 11.49
N ILE A 235 5.98 3.13 12.33
CA ILE A 235 7.13 2.33 11.88
C ILE A 235 6.65 0.96 11.36
N GLY A 236 5.68 0.36 12.04
CA GLY A 236 5.06 -0.89 11.64
C GLY A 236 4.40 -0.83 10.26
N VAL A 237 3.72 0.28 9.93
CA VAL A 237 3.12 0.54 8.62
C VAL A 237 4.19 0.61 7.55
N PHE A 238 5.23 1.43 7.74
CA PHE A 238 6.33 1.53 6.76
C PHE A 238 7.06 0.19 6.58
N ASN A 239 7.36 -0.52 7.67
CA ASN A 239 8.00 -1.84 7.58
C ASN A 239 7.20 -2.83 6.73
N LYS A 240 5.88 -2.88 6.94
CA LYS A 240 4.98 -3.74 6.17
C LYS A 240 4.97 -3.33 4.69
N THR A 241 4.85 -2.04 4.41
CA THR A 241 4.88 -1.47 3.05
C THR A 241 6.14 -1.88 2.30
N MET A 242 7.31 -1.68 2.92
CA MET A 242 8.60 -2.00 2.30
C MET A 242 8.76 -3.51 2.08
N SER A 243 8.27 -4.35 3.00
CA SER A 243 8.27 -5.80 2.86
C SER A 243 7.39 -6.27 1.70
N ASP A 244 6.20 -5.68 1.56
CA ASP A 244 5.26 -6.05 0.50
C ASP A 244 5.75 -5.57 -0.88
N TRP A 245 6.46 -4.44 -0.94
CA TRP A 245 7.21 -4.03 -2.12
C TRP A 245 8.36 -4.98 -2.48
N LEU A 246 9.14 -5.45 -1.51
CA LEU A 246 10.19 -6.44 -1.79
C LEU A 246 9.63 -7.72 -2.42
N SER A 247 8.46 -8.17 -1.96
CA SER A 247 7.74 -9.31 -2.54
C SER A 247 7.35 -9.04 -3.99
N SER A 248 6.87 -7.84 -4.28
CA SER A 248 6.46 -7.40 -5.61
C SER A 248 7.65 -7.22 -6.56
N VAL A 249 8.80 -6.73 -6.06
CA VAL A 249 10.07 -6.68 -6.78
C VAL A 249 10.54 -8.10 -7.14
N SER A 250 10.41 -9.07 -6.23
CA SER A 250 10.72 -10.48 -6.51
C SER A 250 9.83 -11.05 -7.62
N GLU A 251 8.54 -10.71 -7.63
CA GLU A 251 7.63 -11.09 -8.71
C GLU A 251 8.02 -10.44 -10.05
N GLN A 252 8.28 -9.14 -10.06
CA GLN A 252 8.69 -8.42 -11.26
C GLN A 252 10.04 -8.93 -11.79
N SER A 253 10.98 -9.29 -10.92
CA SER A 253 12.25 -9.91 -11.29
C SER A 253 12.04 -11.24 -12.02
N ARG A 254 11.17 -12.11 -11.51
CA ARG A 254 10.79 -13.37 -12.19
C ARG A 254 10.20 -13.10 -13.57
N TYR A 255 9.29 -12.12 -13.65
CA TYR A 255 8.68 -11.74 -14.91
C TYR A 255 9.69 -11.22 -15.94
N ILE A 256 10.64 -10.37 -15.55
CA ILE A 256 11.70 -9.90 -16.44
C ILE A 256 12.58 -11.06 -16.91
N ARG A 257 12.99 -11.94 -15.99
CA ARG A 257 13.82 -13.11 -16.31
C ARG A 257 13.15 -14.00 -17.35
N ASP A 258 11.86 -14.29 -17.19
CA ASP A 258 11.13 -15.18 -18.08
C ASP A 258 10.90 -14.55 -19.48
N ASN A 259 11.01 -13.21 -19.59
CA ASN A 259 10.82 -12.44 -20.82
C ASN A 259 12.11 -11.77 -21.32
N ILE A 260 13.29 -12.16 -20.83
CA ILE A 260 14.56 -11.48 -21.14
C ILE A 260 14.93 -11.54 -22.64
N GLY A 261 14.43 -12.57 -23.35
CA GLY A 261 14.61 -12.74 -24.79
C GLY A 261 13.57 -12.01 -25.66
N GLU A 262 12.67 -11.23 -25.05
CA GLU A 262 11.62 -10.51 -25.77
C GLU A 262 12.23 -9.44 -26.69
N THR A 263 11.72 -9.32 -27.91
CA THR A 263 12.20 -8.34 -28.92
C THR A 263 11.22 -7.19 -29.12
N ASN A 264 10.06 -7.24 -28.47
CA ASN A 264 9.02 -6.24 -28.53
C ASN A 264 9.45 -4.92 -27.86
N LYS A 265 9.64 -3.88 -28.66
CA LYS A 265 9.97 -2.53 -28.16
C LYS A 265 8.92 -1.96 -27.20
N VAL A 266 7.65 -2.32 -27.37
CA VAL A 266 6.56 -1.84 -26.51
C VAL A 266 6.68 -2.44 -25.12
N TYR A 267 7.02 -3.73 -25.02
CA TYR A 267 7.27 -4.40 -23.75
C TYR A 267 8.37 -3.69 -22.95
N TRP A 268 9.55 -3.52 -23.56
CA TRP A 268 10.70 -2.89 -22.89
C TRP A 268 10.44 -1.43 -22.53
N SER A 269 9.77 -0.69 -23.41
CA SER A 269 9.39 0.70 -23.12
C SER A 269 8.42 0.80 -21.93
N ARG A 270 7.43 -0.09 -21.85
CA ARG A 270 6.48 -0.12 -20.72
C ARG A 270 7.14 -0.55 -19.44
N LEU A 271 8.01 -1.58 -19.49
CA LEU A 271 8.77 -2.04 -18.34
C LEU A 271 9.65 -0.92 -17.79
N LYS A 272 10.41 -0.22 -18.64
CA LYS A 272 11.26 0.90 -18.25
C LYS A 272 10.46 2.01 -17.57
N ARG A 273 9.36 2.44 -18.18
CA ARG A 273 8.45 3.44 -17.61
C ARG A 273 7.89 3.01 -16.25
N ARG A 274 7.47 1.75 -16.11
CA ARG A 274 6.99 1.20 -14.83
C ARG A 274 8.08 1.27 -13.76
N LEU A 275 9.31 0.87 -14.07
CA LEU A 275 10.43 0.91 -13.12
C LEU A 275 10.83 2.34 -12.75
N GLU A 276 10.71 3.30 -13.67
CA GLU A 276 10.89 4.73 -13.37
C GLU A 276 9.81 5.24 -12.40
N VAL A 277 8.56 4.84 -12.58
CA VAL A 277 7.47 5.15 -11.62
C VAL A 277 7.76 4.51 -10.26
N TRP A 278 8.21 3.26 -10.21
CA TRP A 278 8.60 2.60 -8.95
C TRP A 278 9.72 3.36 -8.23
N ASP A 279 10.72 3.85 -8.96
CA ASP A 279 11.84 4.63 -8.41
C ASP A 279 11.35 5.97 -7.82
N LEU A 280 10.47 6.69 -8.54
CA LEU A 280 9.89 7.95 -8.05
C LEU A 280 9.00 7.76 -6.82
N ASN A 281 8.13 6.75 -6.84
CA ASN A 281 7.28 6.44 -5.69
C ASN A 281 8.13 6.00 -4.50
N PHE A 282 9.20 5.24 -4.74
CA PHE A 282 10.14 4.83 -3.69
C PHE A 282 10.73 6.05 -3.01
N LEU A 283 11.19 7.03 -3.80
CA LEU A 283 11.79 8.25 -3.28
C LEU A 283 10.84 9.03 -2.37
N ASP A 284 9.57 9.14 -2.73
CA ASP A 284 8.57 9.82 -1.90
C ASP A 284 8.27 9.05 -0.60
N THR A 285 8.08 7.73 -0.69
CA THR A 285 7.87 6.90 0.51
C THR A 285 9.11 6.90 1.41
N PHE A 286 10.31 6.85 0.82
CA PHE A 286 11.59 6.92 1.53
C PHE A 286 11.78 8.27 2.23
N ALA A 287 11.46 9.39 1.55
CA ALA A 287 11.51 10.72 2.14
C ALA A 287 10.52 10.83 3.32
N SER A 288 9.31 10.33 3.14
CA SER A 288 8.28 10.29 4.19
C SER A 288 8.73 9.47 5.40
N ALA A 289 9.22 8.25 5.18
CA ALA A 289 9.69 7.37 6.25
C ALA A 289 10.86 7.99 7.03
N ASN A 290 11.83 8.62 6.36
CA ASN A 290 12.93 9.31 7.02
C ASN A 290 12.47 10.54 7.80
N ALA A 291 11.52 11.31 7.27
CA ALA A 291 10.93 12.43 7.99
C ALA A 291 10.29 11.96 9.31
N VAL A 292 9.55 10.85 9.27
CA VAL A 292 8.98 10.23 10.46
C VAL A 292 10.06 9.76 11.44
N ILE A 293 11.06 8.99 10.98
CA ILE A 293 12.15 8.53 11.85
C ILE A 293 12.84 9.72 12.54
N ASN A 294 13.17 10.77 11.80
CA ASN A 294 13.81 11.96 12.36
C ASN A 294 12.91 12.66 13.38
N SER A 295 11.60 12.76 13.12
CA SER A 295 10.64 13.35 14.07
C SER A 295 10.58 12.54 15.37
N LEU A 296 10.59 11.21 15.28
CA LEU A 296 10.53 10.31 16.43
C LEU A 296 11.83 10.31 17.23
N GLU A 297 12.99 10.40 16.58
CA GLU A 297 14.30 10.49 17.23
C GLU A 297 14.49 11.79 18.01
N SER A 298 13.79 12.86 17.61
CA SER A 298 13.86 14.15 18.30
C SER A 298 13.11 14.17 19.64
N VAL A 299 12.31 13.13 19.93
CA VAL A 299 11.48 13.04 21.13
C VAL A 299 12.08 12.02 22.10
N GLU A 300 12.52 12.50 23.27
CA GLU A 300 12.93 11.63 24.36
C GLU A 300 11.72 11.34 25.27
N PRO A 301 11.28 10.07 25.41
CA PRO A 301 10.11 9.74 26.23
C PRO A 301 10.40 10.00 27.71
N ALA A 302 9.92 11.13 28.22
CA ALA A 302 10.19 11.58 29.58
C ALA A 302 9.43 10.77 30.64
N GLY A 303 9.98 10.68 31.86
CA GLY A 303 9.31 10.06 33.00
C GLY A 303 9.32 8.53 33.05
N LEU A 304 9.70 7.84 31.97
CA LEU A 304 9.84 6.38 31.96
C LEU A 304 10.92 5.89 32.93
N GLN A 305 10.62 4.84 33.69
CA GLN A 305 11.54 4.24 34.65
C GLN A 305 12.17 2.95 34.10
N PRO A 306 13.45 2.66 34.40
CA PRO A 306 14.04 1.35 34.14
C PRO A 306 13.36 0.25 34.98
N PRO A 307 13.24 -0.99 34.47
CA PRO A 307 13.77 -1.49 33.21
C PRO A 307 12.87 -1.21 31.99
N TYR A 308 11.64 -0.72 32.19
CA TYR A 308 10.67 -0.53 31.11
C TYR A 308 11.15 0.45 30.02
N SER A 309 11.82 1.54 30.41
CA SER A 309 12.43 2.49 29.47
C SER A 309 13.47 1.82 28.55
N GLU A 310 14.20 0.82 29.04
CA GLU A 310 15.18 0.07 28.24
C GLU A 310 14.49 -0.83 27.23
N THR A 311 13.44 -1.56 27.64
CA THR A 311 12.61 -2.39 26.74
C THR A 311 12.02 -1.55 25.61
N VAL A 312 11.39 -0.42 25.96
CA VAL A 312 10.76 0.52 25.01
C VAL A 312 11.79 1.07 24.01
N ARG A 313 13.03 1.31 24.44
CA ARG A 313 14.12 1.76 23.57
C ARG A 313 14.62 0.65 22.64
N GLU A 314 14.79 -0.57 23.16
CA GLU A 314 15.26 -1.72 22.39
C GLU A 314 14.27 -2.13 21.29
N GLU A 315 12.97 -2.12 21.58
CA GLU A 315 11.91 -2.43 20.61
C GLU A 315 11.84 -1.40 19.48
N TYR A 316 11.96 -0.12 19.82
CA TYR A 316 12.06 0.96 18.84
C TYR A 316 13.29 0.78 17.94
N GLU A 317 14.48 0.59 18.52
CA GLU A 317 15.72 0.40 17.77
C GLU A 317 15.67 -0.84 16.87
N ARG A 318 15.06 -1.93 17.33
CA ARG A 318 14.85 -3.14 16.51
C ARG A 318 13.98 -2.83 15.29
N SER A 319 12.84 -2.17 15.50
CA SER A 319 11.88 -1.84 14.45
C SER A 319 12.43 -0.83 13.44
N ARG A 320 13.17 0.16 13.93
CA ARG A 320 13.89 1.16 13.13
C ARG A 320 14.97 0.53 12.26
N LYS A 321 15.82 -0.34 12.82
CA LYS A 321 16.85 -1.05 12.05
C LYS A 321 16.26 -1.95 10.97
N LEU A 322 15.13 -2.60 11.25
CA LEU A 322 14.40 -3.38 10.26
C LEU A 322 13.93 -2.49 9.10
N LEU A 323 13.37 -1.31 9.40
CA LEU A 323 12.89 -0.37 8.40
C LEU A 323 14.03 0.13 7.51
N LEU A 324 15.13 0.60 8.11
CA LEU A 324 16.32 1.03 7.37
C LEU A 324 16.85 -0.07 6.44
N ARG A 325 16.98 -1.30 6.95
CA ARG A 325 17.42 -2.45 6.15
C ARG A 325 16.47 -2.75 4.98
N ASN A 326 15.16 -2.69 5.22
CA ASN A 326 14.18 -2.93 4.17
C ASN A 326 14.23 -1.85 3.10
N MET A 327 14.38 -0.57 3.49
CA MET A 327 14.57 0.55 2.54
C MET A 327 15.83 0.38 1.69
N ASP A 328 16.97 0.02 2.29
CA ASP A 328 18.22 -0.21 1.56
C ASP A 328 18.11 -1.40 0.59
N SER A 329 17.50 -2.49 1.06
CA SER A 329 17.27 -3.69 0.24
C SER A 329 16.38 -3.38 -0.96
N LEU A 330 15.35 -2.56 -0.75
CA LEU A 330 14.40 -2.17 -1.79
C LEU A 330 15.05 -1.23 -2.81
N LYS A 331 15.80 -0.22 -2.35
CA LYS A 331 16.62 0.65 -3.20
C LYS A 331 17.55 -0.15 -4.09
N TYR A 332 18.28 -1.11 -3.51
CA TYR A 332 19.16 -2.00 -4.26
C TYR A 332 18.38 -2.84 -5.28
N SER A 333 17.24 -3.39 -4.88
CA SER A 333 16.46 -4.29 -5.74
C SER A 333 15.83 -3.55 -6.92
N ILE A 334 15.23 -2.38 -6.71
CA ILE A 334 14.66 -1.54 -7.78
C ILE A 334 15.76 -1.12 -8.76
N SER A 335 16.93 -0.71 -8.27
CA SER A 335 18.08 -0.34 -9.10
C SER A 335 18.48 -1.49 -10.04
N ASN A 336 18.59 -2.71 -9.52
CA ASN A 336 18.97 -3.88 -10.33
C ASN A 336 17.88 -4.36 -11.30
N LEU A 337 16.60 -4.06 -11.06
CA LEU A 337 15.54 -4.35 -12.03
C LEU A 337 15.72 -3.54 -13.34
N ARG A 338 16.45 -2.42 -13.30
CA ARG A 338 16.69 -1.57 -14.48
C ARG A 338 17.78 -2.13 -15.39
N THR A 339 18.72 -2.91 -14.85
CA THR A 339 19.87 -3.43 -15.61
C THR A 339 19.48 -4.21 -16.88
N PRO A 340 18.46 -5.09 -16.88
CA PRO A 340 18.01 -5.73 -18.12
C PRO A 340 17.47 -4.75 -19.17
N CYS A 341 16.84 -3.65 -18.75
CA CYS A 341 16.36 -2.61 -19.66
C CYS A 341 17.53 -1.85 -20.30
N GLU A 342 18.56 -1.53 -19.51
CA GLU A 342 19.78 -0.87 -19.98
C GLU A 342 20.53 -1.76 -20.99
N ALA A 343 20.74 -3.03 -20.65
CA ALA A 343 21.35 -3.99 -21.55
C ALA A 343 20.57 -4.16 -22.87
N HIS A 344 19.23 -4.13 -22.81
CA HIS A 344 18.40 -4.17 -24.01
C HIS A 344 18.50 -2.88 -24.84
N ASP A 345 18.55 -1.70 -24.21
CA ASP A 345 18.76 -0.43 -24.91
C ASP A 345 20.14 -0.42 -25.60
N GLU A 346 21.17 -0.96 -24.97
CA GLU A 346 22.50 -1.14 -25.57
C GLU A 346 22.48 -2.10 -26.77
N ASP A 347 21.86 -3.27 -26.64
CA ASP A 347 21.70 -4.23 -27.75
C ASP A 347 20.89 -3.62 -28.90
N LEU A 348 19.85 -2.83 -28.61
CA LEU A 348 19.11 -2.09 -29.63
C LEU A 348 20.00 -1.07 -30.35
N LEU A 349 20.80 -0.30 -29.62
CA LEU A 349 21.74 0.67 -30.19
C LEU A 349 22.78 -0.03 -31.06
N GLN A 350 23.30 -1.17 -30.61
CA GLN A 350 24.20 -2.00 -31.41
C GLN A 350 23.52 -2.48 -32.69
N LYS A 351 22.30 -3.02 -32.61
CA LYS A 351 21.53 -3.48 -33.78
C LYS A 351 21.19 -2.35 -34.75
N GLU A 352 20.86 -1.14 -34.26
CA GLU A 352 20.65 0.00 -35.15
C GLU A 352 21.97 0.44 -35.81
N THR A 353 23.09 0.38 -35.09
CA THR A 353 24.42 0.64 -35.64
C THR A 353 24.80 -0.39 -36.70
N GLU A 354 24.54 -1.68 -36.46
CA GLU A 354 24.75 -2.76 -37.43
C GLU A 354 23.90 -2.56 -38.68
N LYS A 355 22.63 -2.15 -38.55
CA LYS A 355 21.77 -1.84 -39.73
C LYS A 355 22.32 -0.68 -40.54
N VAL A 356 22.86 0.35 -39.88
CA VAL A 356 23.51 1.47 -40.57
C VAL A 356 24.76 0.95 -41.29
N ASN A 357 25.57 0.11 -40.63
CA ASN A 357 26.73 -0.51 -41.24
C ASN A 357 26.38 -1.41 -42.44
N GLU A 358 25.32 -2.22 -42.34
CA GLU A 358 24.78 -3.02 -43.46
C GLU A 358 24.33 -2.14 -44.63
N ARG A 359 23.69 -0.99 -44.34
CA ARG A 359 23.31 -0.02 -45.40
C ARG A 359 24.53 0.61 -46.05
N ILE A 360 25.56 0.95 -45.26
CA ILE A 360 26.84 1.45 -45.77
C ILE A 360 27.51 0.38 -46.64
N MET A 361 27.50 -0.88 -46.22
CA MET A 361 28.01 -2.01 -46.98
C MET A 361 27.25 -2.22 -48.29
N LEU A 362 25.91 -2.15 -48.26
CA LEU A 362 25.07 -2.24 -49.46
C LEU A 362 25.35 -1.08 -50.42
N LEU A 363 25.48 0.15 -49.92
CA LEU A 363 25.87 1.31 -50.72
C LEU A 363 27.26 1.12 -51.33
N SER A 364 28.20 0.55 -50.58
CA SER A 364 29.55 0.26 -51.04
C SER A 364 29.54 -0.83 -52.13
N PHE A 365 28.71 -1.87 -51.97
CA PHE A 365 28.49 -2.90 -52.97
C PHE A 365 27.86 -2.33 -54.25
N LEU A 366 26.85 -1.46 -54.13
CA LEU A 366 26.25 -0.77 -55.27
C LEU A 366 27.28 0.11 -55.98
N ALA A 367 28.09 0.87 -55.24
CA ALA A 367 29.16 1.69 -55.81
C ALA A 367 30.21 0.87 -56.56
N MET A 368 30.63 -0.29 -56.00
CA MET A 368 31.53 -1.23 -56.66
C MET A 368 30.89 -1.93 -57.88
N SER A 369 29.56 -2.05 -57.88
CA SER A 369 28.81 -2.64 -58.99
C SER A 369 28.65 -1.67 -60.17
N ILE A 370 28.88 -0.36 -60.01
CA ILE A 370 28.81 0.62 -61.11
C ILE A 370 29.89 0.36 -62.18
N PRO A 371 31.19 0.19 -61.83
CA PRO A 371 32.20 -0.25 -62.80
C PRO A 371 31.85 -1.57 -63.48
N LEU A 372 31.28 -2.54 -62.74
CA LEU A 372 30.86 -3.83 -63.28
C LEU A 372 29.71 -3.66 -64.29
N LEU A 373 28.75 -2.78 -64.00
CA LEU A 373 27.67 -2.41 -64.92
C LEU A 373 28.24 -1.77 -66.19
N GLY A 374 29.22 -0.88 -66.06
CA GLY A 374 29.94 -0.27 -67.20
C GLY A 374 30.69 -1.29 -68.05
N ALA A 375 31.33 -2.28 -67.42
CA ALA A 375 32.01 -3.37 -68.10
C ALA A 375 31.04 -4.31 -68.84
N VAL A 376 29.89 -4.62 -68.24
CA VAL A 376 28.82 -5.43 -68.86
C VAL A 376 28.18 -4.70 -70.05
N LEU A 377 28.12 -3.37 -70.01
CA LEU A 377 27.60 -2.54 -71.10
C LEU A 377 28.61 -2.33 -72.24
N ALA A 378 29.89 -2.65 -72.05
CA ALA A 378 30.93 -2.50 -73.07
C ALA A 378 30.62 -3.30 -74.36
N PRO A 379 31.01 -2.77 -75.54
CA PRO A 379 30.90 -3.50 -76.79
C PRO A 379 31.89 -4.67 -76.80
N GLY A 380 31.39 -5.91 -76.92
CA GLY A 380 32.21 -7.14 -76.97
C GLY A 380 31.70 -8.31 -76.12
N ILE A 381 30.78 -8.09 -75.18
CA ILE A 381 30.20 -9.15 -74.34
C ILE A 381 28.87 -9.66 -74.91
N ALA A 382 28.64 -10.99 -74.86
CA ALA A 382 27.43 -11.64 -75.33
C ALA A 382 26.17 -11.18 -74.56
N THR A 383 25.06 -10.96 -75.28
CA THR A 383 23.79 -10.43 -74.75
C THR A 383 23.19 -11.29 -73.63
N SER A 384 23.36 -12.62 -73.70
CA SER A 384 22.90 -13.56 -72.67
C SER A 384 23.58 -13.32 -71.31
N THR A 385 24.89 -13.09 -71.31
CA THR A 385 25.67 -12.79 -70.10
C THR A 385 25.27 -11.45 -69.48
N LYS A 386 24.91 -10.46 -70.31
CA LYS A 386 24.41 -9.15 -69.83
C LYS A 386 23.10 -9.28 -69.05
N LEU A 387 22.21 -10.14 -69.55
CA LEU A 387 20.88 -10.36 -68.99
C LEU A 387 20.95 -11.10 -67.64
N VAL A 388 21.82 -12.11 -67.53
CA VAL A 388 22.05 -12.84 -66.27
C VAL A 388 22.72 -11.94 -65.23
N ALA A 389 23.73 -11.16 -65.61
CA ALA A 389 24.40 -10.24 -64.70
C ALA A 389 23.44 -9.19 -64.15
N ALA A 390 22.60 -8.59 -65.01
CA ALA A 390 21.57 -7.64 -64.58
C ALA A 390 20.56 -8.27 -63.60
N ALA A 391 20.10 -9.50 -63.89
CA ALA A 391 19.16 -10.20 -63.02
C ALA A 391 19.73 -10.46 -61.62
N VAL A 392 21.00 -10.88 -61.51
CA VAL A 392 21.67 -11.10 -60.21
C VAL A 392 21.82 -9.78 -59.44
N LEU A 393 22.15 -8.69 -60.15
CA LEU A 393 22.41 -7.37 -59.55
C LEU A 393 21.13 -6.76 -58.94
N PHE A 394 19.98 -6.99 -59.58
CA PHE A 394 18.68 -6.49 -59.09
C PHE A 394 17.98 -7.42 -58.08
N THR A 395 18.20 -8.74 -58.14
CA THR A 395 17.49 -9.70 -57.28
C THR A 395 18.00 -9.73 -55.84
N LEU A 396 19.31 -9.57 -55.64
CA LEU A 396 19.94 -9.59 -54.32
C LEU A 396 19.40 -8.50 -53.36
N PRO A 397 19.35 -7.20 -53.74
CA PRO A 397 18.79 -6.16 -52.88
C PRO A 397 17.30 -6.35 -52.59
N ALA A 398 16.54 -6.83 -53.58
CA ALA A 398 15.10 -7.04 -53.47
C ALA A 398 14.75 -8.21 -52.54
N ALA A 399 15.48 -9.32 -52.63
CA ALA A 399 15.29 -10.49 -51.76
C ALA A 399 15.60 -10.14 -50.28
N TYR A 400 16.69 -9.42 -50.03
CA TYR A 400 17.06 -8.97 -48.69
C TYR A 400 15.98 -8.08 -48.04
N ALA A 401 15.42 -7.12 -48.80
CA ALA A 401 14.34 -6.26 -48.30
C ALA A 401 13.06 -7.03 -47.97
N TYR A 402 12.74 -8.07 -48.75
CA TYR A 402 11.55 -8.90 -48.57
C TYR A 402 11.62 -9.78 -47.31
N PHE A 403 12.72 -10.53 -47.11
CA PHE A 403 12.88 -11.40 -45.95
C PHE A 403 12.83 -10.64 -44.61
N ARG A 404 13.38 -9.42 -44.58
CA ARG A 404 13.42 -8.57 -43.38
C ARG A 404 12.04 -8.07 -42.93
N ARG A 405 11.09 -7.87 -43.85
CA ARG A 405 9.72 -7.45 -43.52
C ARG A 405 8.90 -8.59 -42.90
N LEU A 406 9.12 -9.82 -43.33
CA LEU A 406 8.38 -10.99 -42.87
C LEU A 406 8.76 -11.43 -41.44
N GLN A 407 10.04 -11.35 -41.06
CA GLN A 407 10.49 -11.70 -39.71
C GLN A 407 9.90 -10.79 -38.63
N LYS A 408 9.81 -9.47 -38.87
CA LYS A 408 9.34 -8.49 -37.87
C LYS A 408 7.86 -8.65 -37.50
N LYS A 409 7.02 -9.05 -38.45
CA LYS A 409 5.55 -9.09 -38.24
C LYS A 409 5.09 -10.31 -37.44
N LYS A 410 5.81 -11.44 -37.53
CA LYS A 410 5.44 -12.69 -36.83
C LYS A 410 5.84 -12.70 -35.34
N GLY A 411 6.96 -12.08 -34.97
CA GLY A 411 7.44 -12.05 -33.58
C GLY A 411 6.54 -11.22 -32.65
N HIS A 412 6.11 -10.04 -33.11
CA HIS A 412 5.37 -9.09 -32.28
C HIS A 412 3.99 -9.62 -31.83
N ARG A 413 3.26 -10.31 -32.70
CA ARG A 413 1.89 -10.80 -32.38
C ARG A 413 1.92 -11.92 -31.33
N LYS A 414 2.88 -12.84 -31.44
CA LYS A 414 3.01 -13.98 -30.52
C LYS A 414 3.41 -13.55 -29.10
N ALA A 415 4.31 -12.57 -29.01
CA ALA A 415 4.75 -11.98 -27.75
C ALA A 415 3.60 -11.30 -26.98
N THR A 416 2.83 -10.45 -27.67
CA THR A 416 1.71 -9.73 -27.06
C THR A 416 0.61 -10.67 -26.56
N ALA A 417 0.27 -11.71 -27.32
CA ALA A 417 -0.70 -12.72 -26.89
C ALA A 417 -0.25 -13.45 -25.61
N SER A 418 1.03 -13.85 -25.54
CA SER A 418 1.58 -14.53 -24.36
C SER A 418 1.58 -13.64 -23.10
N TYR A 419 1.81 -12.33 -23.26
CA TYR A 419 1.74 -11.38 -22.16
C TYR A 419 0.33 -11.25 -21.59
N LEU A 420 -0.66 -11.04 -22.47
CA LEU A 420 -2.05 -10.83 -22.05
C LEU A 420 -2.63 -12.09 -21.37
N LEU A 421 -2.29 -13.29 -21.85
CA LEU A 421 -2.70 -14.56 -21.22
C LEU A 421 -2.17 -14.72 -19.79
N ASN A 422 -0.94 -14.26 -19.52
CA ASN A 422 -0.39 -14.37 -18.16
C ASN A 422 -1.06 -13.36 -17.20
N GLN A 423 -1.42 -12.17 -17.68
CA GLN A 423 -2.21 -11.21 -16.90
C GLN A 423 -3.59 -11.78 -16.55
N LYS A 424 -4.20 -12.52 -17.47
CA LYS A 424 -5.50 -13.15 -17.26
C LYS A 424 -5.47 -14.12 -16.09
N ARG A 425 -4.47 -15.01 -16.09
CA ARG A 425 -4.32 -16.03 -15.03
C ARG A 425 -4.18 -15.41 -13.64
N LYS A 426 -3.39 -14.34 -13.50
CA LYS A 426 -3.21 -13.66 -12.20
C LYS A 426 -4.51 -13.08 -11.68
N LEU A 427 -5.26 -12.42 -12.55
CA LEU A 427 -6.54 -11.84 -12.19
C LEU A 427 -7.58 -12.90 -11.79
N GLU A 428 -7.59 -14.05 -12.47
CA GLU A 428 -8.43 -15.19 -12.08
C GLU A 428 -8.09 -15.69 -10.67
N GLU A 429 -6.80 -15.77 -10.31
CA GLU A 429 -6.34 -16.14 -8.97
C GLU A 429 -6.78 -15.11 -7.89
N GLU A 430 -6.72 -13.81 -8.20
CA GLU A 430 -7.16 -12.73 -7.30
C GLU A 430 -8.69 -12.73 -7.07
N ILE A 431 -9.48 -12.95 -8.13
CA ILE A 431 -10.94 -13.09 -8.04
C ILE A 431 -11.30 -14.28 -7.16
N GLU A 432 -10.63 -15.41 -7.33
CA GLU A 432 -10.87 -16.61 -6.53
C GLU A 432 -10.56 -16.39 -5.04
N ASN A 433 -9.46 -15.72 -4.72
CA ASN A 433 -9.13 -15.38 -3.33
C ASN A 433 -10.13 -14.39 -2.71
N SER A 434 -10.64 -13.45 -3.51
CA SER A 434 -11.66 -12.50 -3.09
C SER A 434 -13.01 -13.19 -2.82
N ARG A 435 -13.38 -14.20 -3.61
CA ARG A 435 -14.56 -15.05 -3.34
C ARG A 435 -14.44 -15.82 -2.03
N LYS A 436 -13.28 -16.40 -1.75
CA LYS A 436 -13.03 -17.07 -0.45
C LYS A 436 -13.16 -16.12 0.73
N THR A 437 -12.67 -14.89 0.58
CA THR A 437 -12.81 -13.83 1.60
C THR A 437 -14.28 -13.48 1.82
N LEU A 438 -15.06 -13.35 0.74
CA LEU A 438 -16.50 -13.09 0.80
C LEU A 438 -17.24 -14.19 1.58
N ASP A 439 -16.95 -15.46 1.26
CA ASP A 439 -17.54 -16.61 1.95
C ASP A 439 -17.13 -16.64 3.44
N GLY A 440 -15.91 -16.23 3.77
CA GLY A 440 -15.45 -16.10 5.15
C GLY A 440 -16.27 -15.09 5.95
N ILE A 441 -16.55 -13.91 5.38
CA ILE A 441 -17.33 -12.84 6.04
C ILE A 441 -18.79 -13.26 6.22
N ILE A 442 -19.39 -13.90 5.21
CA ILE A 442 -20.79 -14.37 5.28
C ILE A 442 -20.99 -15.33 6.46
N ASN A 443 -20.02 -16.21 6.69
CA ASN A 443 -20.07 -17.25 7.70
C ASN A 443 -19.57 -16.82 9.09
N GLN A 444 -19.20 -15.55 9.29
CA GLN A 444 -18.67 -15.07 10.57
C GLN A 444 -19.80 -14.77 11.57
N GLU A 445 -19.86 -15.49 12.70
CA GLU A 445 -20.92 -15.33 13.72
C GLU A 445 -20.74 -14.06 14.58
N GLU A 446 -19.52 -13.52 14.66
CA GLU A 446 -19.15 -12.41 15.56
C GLU A 446 -19.57 -11.00 15.09
N LEU A 447 -20.22 -10.88 13.94
CA LEU A 447 -20.67 -9.58 13.39
C LEU A 447 -22.19 -9.50 13.37
N ASP A 448 -22.73 -8.33 13.75
CA ASP A 448 -24.15 -8.06 13.57
C ASP A 448 -24.56 -8.07 12.07
N GLU A 449 -25.87 -8.22 11.83
CA GLU A 449 -26.39 -8.37 10.46
C GLU A 449 -26.11 -7.14 9.59
N LYS A 450 -26.13 -5.94 10.19
CA LYS A 450 -25.93 -4.69 9.47
C LYS A 450 -24.48 -4.53 9.02
N THR A 451 -23.53 -4.73 9.92
CA THR A 451 -22.09 -4.65 9.66
C THR A 451 -21.68 -5.74 8.67
N ARG A 452 -22.19 -6.96 8.84
CA ARG A 452 -21.97 -8.06 7.91
C ARG A 452 -22.49 -7.72 6.52
N SER A 453 -23.71 -7.17 6.41
CA SER A 453 -24.29 -6.75 5.14
C SER A 453 -23.43 -5.69 4.43
N GLN A 454 -22.93 -4.71 5.16
CA GLN A 454 -22.05 -3.67 4.62
C GLN A 454 -20.70 -4.22 4.15
N ALA A 455 -20.08 -5.11 4.94
CA ALA A 455 -18.83 -5.77 4.56
C ALA A 455 -19.00 -6.69 3.32
N VAL A 456 -20.11 -7.42 3.25
CA VAL A 456 -20.46 -8.27 2.10
C VAL A 456 -20.70 -7.42 0.86
N GLU A 457 -21.42 -6.30 0.97
CA GLU A 457 -21.64 -5.39 -0.14
C GLU A 457 -20.32 -4.81 -0.66
N PHE A 458 -19.44 -4.38 0.25
CA PHE A 458 -18.10 -3.89 -0.08
C PHE A 458 -17.32 -4.91 -0.92
N VAL A 459 -17.19 -6.15 -0.45
CA VAL A 459 -16.43 -7.19 -1.16
C VAL A 459 -17.09 -7.56 -2.50
N ARG A 460 -18.42 -7.57 -2.59
CA ARG A 460 -19.15 -7.81 -3.84
C ARG A 460 -18.89 -6.73 -4.89
N LYS A 461 -18.88 -5.46 -4.50
CA LYS A 461 -18.56 -4.34 -5.42
C LYS A 461 -17.14 -4.49 -5.96
N THR A 462 -16.17 -4.82 -5.11
CA THR A 462 -14.78 -5.08 -5.52
C THR A 462 -14.68 -6.27 -6.49
N LEU A 463 -15.36 -7.39 -6.20
CA LEU A 463 -15.41 -8.56 -7.09
C LEU A 463 -15.99 -8.21 -8.46
N ALA A 464 -17.10 -7.48 -8.51
CA ALA A 464 -17.74 -7.07 -9.76
C ALA A 464 -16.80 -6.21 -10.63
N ALA A 465 -16.01 -5.33 -10.01
CA ALA A 465 -14.99 -4.55 -10.71
C ALA A 465 -13.89 -5.44 -11.31
N SER A 466 -13.36 -6.41 -10.54
CA SER A 466 -12.36 -7.36 -11.02
C SER A 466 -12.88 -8.27 -12.14
N GLU A 467 -14.14 -8.72 -12.07
CA GLU A 467 -14.78 -9.54 -13.11
C GLU A 467 -15.01 -8.75 -14.41
N LYS A 468 -15.43 -7.49 -14.31
CA LYS A 468 -15.54 -6.58 -15.46
C LYS A 468 -14.18 -6.41 -16.15
N TYR A 469 -13.12 -6.26 -15.36
CA TYR A 469 -11.73 -6.14 -15.83
C TYR A 469 -11.25 -7.41 -16.55
N LEU A 470 -11.61 -8.59 -16.05
CA LEU A 470 -11.33 -9.87 -16.72
C LEU A 470 -11.97 -9.92 -18.11
N GLY A 471 -13.22 -9.48 -18.24
CA GLY A 471 -13.91 -9.43 -19.53
C GLY A 471 -13.36 -8.38 -20.52
N GLU A 472 -12.70 -7.32 -20.04
CA GLU A 472 -11.96 -6.40 -20.90
C GLU A 472 -10.66 -7.02 -21.42
N LEU A 473 -9.94 -7.74 -20.57
CA LEU A 473 -8.71 -8.44 -20.94
C LEU A 473 -8.96 -9.55 -21.96
N GLU A 474 -10.04 -10.32 -21.80
CA GLU A 474 -10.44 -11.34 -22.76
C GLU A 474 -10.71 -10.76 -24.16
N ARG A 475 -11.43 -9.64 -24.23
CA ARG A 475 -11.68 -8.92 -25.49
C ARG A 475 -10.41 -8.38 -26.12
N GLU A 476 -9.41 -8.00 -25.31
CA GLU A 476 -8.12 -7.55 -25.84
C GLU A 476 -7.30 -8.73 -26.39
N ILE A 477 -7.34 -9.90 -25.75
CA ILE A 477 -6.70 -11.13 -26.21
C ILE A 477 -7.25 -11.56 -27.58
N GLU A 478 -8.56 -11.50 -27.78
CA GLU A 478 -9.24 -11.87 -29.04
C GLU A 478 -8.74 -11.06 -30.26
N LYS A 479 -8.20 -9.85 -30.06
CA LYS A 479 -7.63 -9.04 -31.15
C LYS A 479 -6.32 -9.61 -31.69
N TYR A 480 -5.68 -10.51 -30.95
CA TYR A 480 -4.37 -11.08 -31.27
C TYR A 480 -4.42 -12.53 -31.73
N ASP A 481 -5.53 -13.24 -31.53
CA ASP A 481 -5.88 -14.48 -32.24
C ASP A 481 -6.22 -14.18 -33.71
#